data_AF-A0A5E4PEE4-F1
#
_entry.id   AF-A0A5E4PEE4-F1
#
_cell.length_a   1.000
_cell.length_b   1.000
_cell.length_c   1.000
_cell.angle_alpha   90.00
_cell.angle_beta   90.00
_cell.angle_gamma   90.00
#
_symmetry.space_group_name_H-M   'P 1'
#
loop_
_entity.id
_entity.type
_entity.pdbx_description
1 polymer ?
#
loop_
_entity_poly.entity_id
_entity_poly.type
_entity_poly.pdbx_seq_one_letter_code
_entity_poly.pdbx_strand_id
1 'polypeptide(L)'
;MAVPVLIKPLPAQVVNELASLGPVDLKNFIQAPEGSPAIRFSAALKSGQMLPKGLILTGDGILTGIPAGGTEGLHEVVVTAQNESDTLTATFLLTIKPSLASNEAQYIDKLKAQVWDALQQQLPVPDLGGVLSLPITKLDIYYILERWGTLTIWDAFNLDAPSEKKLLNIAGVSPHYQVFDRGSSLIMCPRDLFSHERTIRDGILTAQAMAQEIYKRGWTIEMAGLDKWTRAAWMEFQLLGDKHGKHLEIINYQPSEEELRVYEEKSSTLSRPEPE
;
A
#
# COMPACT_ATOMS: atom_id res chain seq x y z
N MET A 1 -15.72 -10.66 56.54
CA MET A 1 -15.48 -10.89 55.10
C MET A 1 -15.63 -9.55 54.41
N ALA A 2 -14.60 -9.08 53.71
CA ALA A 2 -14.58 -7.72 53.17
C ALA A 2 -14.89 -7.72 51.67
N VAL A 3 -15.67 -6.72 51.27
CA VAL A 3 -16.24 -6.53 49.93
C VAL A 3 -15.25 -5.78 49.05
N PRO A 4 -15.17 -6.04 47.73
CA PRO A 4 -14.41 -5.19 46.81
C PRO A 4 -14.93 -3.74 46.82
N VAL A 5 -14.03 -2.77 46.84
CA VAL A 5 -14.35 -1.34 46.94
C VAL A 5 -13.74 -0.58 45.77
N LEU A 6 -14.52 0.33 45.18
CA LEU A 6 -14.04 1.29 44.20
C LEU A 6 -13.29 2.41 44.93
N ILE A 7 -11.96 2.38 44.89
CA ILE A 7 -11.10 3.38 45.53
C ILE A 7 -10.94 4.65 44.68
N LYS A 8 -11.14 4.54 43.36
CA LYS A 8 -11.20 5.68 42.43
C LYS A 8 -12.06 5.34 41.21
N PRO A 9 -12.73 6.32 40.58
CA PRO A 9 -13.52 6.09 39.37
C PRO A 9 -12.70 5.46 38.25
N LEU A 10 -13.34 4.56 37.48
CA LEU A 10 -12.72 4.00 36.28
C LEU A 10 -12.65 5.06 35.17
N PRO A 11 -11.46 5.33 34.61
CA PRO A 11 -11.30 6.34 33.57
C PRO A 11 -11.87 5.84 32.24
N ALA A 12 -12.44 6.76 31.47
CA ALA A 12 -12.83 6.48 30.10
C ALA A 12 -11.63 6.01 29.27
N GLN A 13 -11.87 5.08 28.36
CA GLN A 13 -10.88 4.53 27.44
C GLN A 13 -11.19 4.98 26.02
N VAL A 14 -10.14 5.28 25.26
CA VAL A 14 -10.26 5.66 23.85
C VAL A 14 -9.23 4.87 23.06
N VAL A 15 -9.67 4.21 21.99
CA VAL A 15 -8.80 3.42 21.11
C VAL A 15 -9.34 3.49 19.68
N ASN A 16 -8.48 3.32 18.68
CA ASN A 16 -8.91 3.14 17.30
C ASN A 16 -9.14 1.64 17.04
N GLU A 17 -10.06 1.29 16.15
CA GLU A 17 -10.09 -0.06 15.57
C GLU A 17 -8.71 -0.45 15.05
N LEU A 18 -8.37 -1.73 15.18
CA LEU A 18 -7.09 -2.32 14.76
C LEU A 18 -5.86 -1.79 15.52
N ALA A 19 -6.03 -0.93 16.53
CA ALA A 19 -4.96 -0.51 17.44
C ALA A 19 -5.01 -1.27 18.77
N SER A 20 -3.86 -1.40 19.45
CA SER A 20 -3.81 -2.05 20.76
C SER A 20 -4.39 -1.16 21.86
N LEU A 21 -5.33 -1.68 22.64
CA LEU A 21 -5.82 -1.13 23.91
C LEU A 21 -5.10 -1.82 25.07
N GLY A 22 -4.64 -1.03 26.04
CA GLY A 22 -4.12 -1.52 27.32
C GLY A 22 -2.61 -1.85 27.32
N PRO A 23 -2.12 -2.51 28.38
CA PRO A 23 -2.91 -3.07 29.48
C PRO A 23 -3.51 -1.99 30.39
N VAL A 24 -4.78 -2.12 30.72
CA VAL A 24 -5.45 -1.34 31.77
C VAL A 24 -5.67 -2.25 32.97
N ASP A 25 -4.95 -2.00 34.05
CA ASP A 25 -5.04 -2.78 35.28
C ASP A 25 -6.10 -2.21 36.23
N LEU A 26 -7.21 -2.94 36.37
CA LEU A 26 -8.36 -2.57 37.18
C LEU A 26 -8.08 -2.63 38.69
N LYS A 27 -7.03 -3.33 39.14
CA LYS A 27 -6.63 -3.36 40.56
C LYS A 27 -6.13 -2.01 41.07
N ASN A 28 -5.80 -1.10 40.16
CA ASN A 28 -5.51 0.29 40.49
C ASN A 28 -6.76 1.07 40.94
N PHE A 29 -7.96 0.59 40.65
CA PHE A 29 -9.23 1.31 40.87
C PHE A 29 -10.18 0.55 41.80
N ILE A 30 -10.10 -0.78 41.80
CA ILE A 30 -10.91 -1.66 42.64
C ILE A 30 -9.96 -2.51 43.49
N GLN A 31 -10.13 -2.43 44.81
CA GLN A 31 -9.31 -3.16 45.77
C GLN A 31 -10.19 -3.78 46.86
N ALA A 32 -9.65 -4.76 47.58
CA ALA A 32 -10.25 -5.25 48.82
C ALA A 32 -9.24 -5.02 49.96
N PRO A 33 -9.72 -4.90 51.22
CA PRO A 33 -8.84 -4.82 52.38
C PRO A 33 -7.82 -5.95 52.43
N GLU A 34 -6.66 -5.69 53.01
CA GLU A 34 -5.58 -6.66 53.14
C GLU A 34 -6.07 -7.94 53.86
N GLY A 35 -5.67 -9.11 53.35
CA GLY A 35 -6.15 -10.40 53.83
C GLY A 35 -7.51 -10.86 53.29
N SER A 36 -8.13 -10.10 52.38
CA SER A 36 -9.37 -10.52 51.70
C SER A 36 -9.12 -11.61 50.64
N PRO A 37 -10.13 -12.45 50.32
CA PRO A 37 -10.04 -13.37 49.20
C PRO A 37 -9.76 -12.66 47.87
N ALA A 38 -9.12 -13.36 46.94
CA ALA A 38 -8.77 -12.82 45.63
C ALA A 38 -10.02 -12.36 44.86
N ILE A 39 -9.92 -11.20 44.22
CA ILE A 39 -10.97 -10.64 43.37
C ILE A 39 -10.84 -11.21 41.96
N ARG A 40 -11.95 -11.70 41.41
CA ARG A 40 -12.08 -12.10 40.02
C ARG A 40 -12.87 -11.05 39.25
N PHE A 41 -12.37 -10.67 38.08
CA PHE A 41 -12.98 -9.65 37.24
C PHE A 41 -13.68 -10.24 36.02
N SER A 42 -14.79 -9.62 35.62
CA SER A 42 -15.47 -9.84 34.36
C SER A 42 -16.06 -8.54 33.83
N ALA A 43 -16.31 -8.43 32.53
CA ALA A 43 -16.94 -7.25 31.94
C ALA A 43 -17.90 -7.60 30.82
N ALA A 44 -18.94 -6.78 30.69
CA ALA A 44 -19.93 -6.80 29.63
C ALA A 44 -20.31 -5.37 29.26
N LEU A 45 -20.91 -5.18 28.09
CA LEU A 45 -21.59 -3.94 27.77
C LEU A 45 -22.85 -3.80 28.64
N LYS A 46 -23.29 -2.56 28.88
CA LYS A 46 -24.54 -2.28 29.60
C LYS A 46 -25.77 -2.93 28.95
N SER A 47 -25.72 -3.20 27.65
CA SER A 47 -26.74 -3.97 26.92
C SER A 47 -26.79 -5.45 27.30
N GLY A 48 -25.84 -5.94 28.11
CA GLY A 48 -25.65 -7.36 28.43
C GLY A 48 -24.82 -8.13 27.39
N GLN A 49 -24.40 -7.48 26.31
CA GLN A 49 -23.52 -8.08 25.30
C GLN A 49 -22.08 -8.20 25.77
N MET A 50 -21.31 -9.09 25.15
CA MET A 50 -19.87 -9.20 25.39
C MET A 50 -19.14 -7.91 24.96
N LEU A 51 -17.91 -7.75 25.44
CA LEU A 51 -17.03 -6.67 24.97
C LEU A 51 -16.89 -6.69 23.43
N PRO A 52 -16.63 -5.53 22.80
CA PRO A 52 -16.36 -5.45 21.37
C PRO A 52 -15.31 -6.47 20.93
N LYS A 53 -15.56 -7.12 19.80
CA LYS A 53 -14.73 -8.22 19.28
C LYS A 53 -13.26 -7.81 19.26
N GLY A 54 -12.41 -8.64 19.86
CA GLY A 54 -10.96 -8.42 19.94
C GLY A 54 -10.47 -7.75 21.22
N LEU A 55 -11.38 -7.30 22.10
CA LEU A 55 -11.08 -6.89 23.46
C LEU A 55 -11.39 -8.00 24.47
N ILE A 56 -10.56 -8.10 25.51
CA ILE A 56 -10.74 -9.05 26.61
C ILE A 56 -10.50 -8.37 27.96
N LEU A 57 -11.24 -8.79 28.99
CA LEU A 57 -10.89 -8.56 30.39
C LEU A 57 -10.52 -9.90 31.00
N THR A 58 -9.25 -10.02 31.42
CA THR A 58 -8.77 -11.20 32.14
C THR A 58 -9.40 -11.30 33.53
N GLY A 59 -9.46 -12.51 34.08
CA GLY A 59 -9.95 -12.74 35.45
C GLY A 59 -9.14 -12.00 36.52
N ASP A 60 -7.88 -11.66 36.21
CA ASP A 60 -6.98 -10.90 37.09
C ASP A 60 -7.15 -9.38 37.01
N GLY A 61 -8.08 -8.89 36.18
CA GLY A 61 -8.40 -7.46 36.10
C GLY A 61 -7.62 -6.68 35.03
N ILE A 62 -6.94 -7.35 34.10
CA ILE A 62 -6.27 -6.69 32.96
C ILE A 62 -7.23 -6.61 31.76
N LEU A 63 -7.63 -5.39 31.38
CA LEU A 63 -8.32 -5.09 30.13
C LEU A 63 -7.29 -4.81 29.04
N THR A 64 -7.34 -5.57 27.95
CA THR A 64 -6.40 -5.45 26.83
C THR A 64 -7.02 -5.97 25.54
N GLY A 65 -6.42 -5.66 24.39
CA GLY A 65 -6.75 -6.31 23.12
C GLY A 65 -6.63 -5.38 21.92
N ILE A 66 -7.16 -5.82 20.77
CA ILE A 66 -7.21 -5.06 19.53
C ILE A 66 -8.66 -5.10 19.04
N PRO A 67 -9.44 -4.00 19.11
CA PRO A 67 -10.82 -4.01 18.66
C PRO A 67 -10.87 -4.23 17.14
N ALA A 68 -11.73 -5.14 16.70
CA ALA A 68 -11.90 -5.49 15.29
C ALA A 68 -12.60 -4.36 14.51
N GLY A 69 -12.47 -4.36 13.18
CA GLY A 69 -13.23 -3.45 12.31
C GLY A 69 -14.75 -3.70 12.40
N GLY A 70 -15.54 -2.63 12.30
CA GLY A 70 -16.98 -2.62 12.48
C GLY A 70 -17.42 -2.58 13.96
N THR A 71 -16.53 -2.17 14.87
CA THR A 71 -16.83 -2.03 16.30
C THR A 71 -16.79 -0.58 16.78
N GLU A 72 -16.68 0.38 15.87
CA GLU A 72 -16.67 1.80 16.16
C GLU A 72 -17.93 2.26 16.92
N GLY A 73 -17.75 3.26 17.78
CA GLY A 73 -18.83 3.85 18.56
C GLY A 73 -18.49 4.03 20.03
N LEU A 74 -19.50 4.49 20.78
CA LEU A 74 -19.43 4.68 22.22
C LEU A 74 -20.06 3.47 22.91
N HIS A 75 -19.26 2.81 23.77
CA HIS A 75 -19.65 1.61 24.50
C HIS A 75 -19.63 1.89 26.00
N GLU A 76 -20.77 1.73 26.68
CA GLU A 76 -20.84 1.72 28.15
C GLU A 76 -20.45 0.33 28.66
N VAL A 77 -19.27 0.22 29.28
CA VAL A 77 -18.75 -1.04 29.83
C VAL A 77 -19.07 -1.12 31.31
N VAL A 78 -19.63 -2.26 31.72
CA VAL A 78 -19.89 -2.64 33.11
C VAL A 78 -18.83 -3.67 33.53
N VAL A 79 -18.02 -3.31 34.50
CA VAL A 79 -17.05 -4.19 35.17
C VAL A 79 -17.69 -4.77 36.42
N THR A 80 -17.58 -6.08 36.58
CA THR A 80 -17.96 -6.82 37.77
C THR A 80 -16.70 -7.34 38.44
N ALA A 81 -16.52 -6.98 39.71
CA ALA A 81 -15.44 -7.44 40.57
C ALA A 81 -16.05 -8.27 41.70
N GLN A 82 -15.73 -9.56 41.74
CA GLN A 82 -16.35 -10.51 42.66
C GLN A 82 -15.29 -11.23 43.49
N ASN A 83 -15.56 -11.41 44.78
CA ASN A 83 -14.85 -12.37 45.60
C ASN A 83 -15.84 -13.38 46.20
N GLU A 84 -15.37 -14.29 47.06
CA GLU A 84 -16.23 -15.32 47.67
C GLU A 84 -17.36 -14.75 48.55
N SER A 85 -17.29 -13.46 48.89
CA SER A 85 -18.20 -12.83 49.85
C SER A 85 -19.24 -11.95 49.18
N ASP A 86 -18.86 -11.16 48.17
CA ASP A 86 -19.74 -10.17 47.55
C ASP A 86 -19.22 -9.70 46.18
N THR A 87 -20.02 -8.87 45.50
CA THR A 87 -19.78 -8.36 44.16
C THR A 87 -19.91 -6.83 44.11
N LEU A 88 -18.97 -6.17 43.44
CA LEU A 88 -19.00 -4.76 43.09
C LEU A 88 -19.18 -4.60 41.58
N THR A 89 -20.05 -3.69 41.16
CA THR A 89 -20.15 -3.26 39.77
C THR A 89 -19.71 -1.81 39.61
N ALA A 90 -18.88 -1.53 38.60
CA ALA A 90 -18.47 -0.18 38.22
C ALA A 90 -18.56 -0.02 36.70
N THR A 91 -18.74 1.21 36.22
CA THR A 91 -18.87 1.49 34.78
C THR A 91 -17.83 2.47 34.28
N PHE A 92 -17.50 2.38 33.00
CA PHE A 92 -16.73 3.38 32.27
C PHE A 92 -17.15 3.45 30.80
N LEU A 93 -16.79 4.55 30.13
CA LEU A 93 -17.02 4.74 28.70
C LEU A 93 -15.81 4.25 27.90
N LEU A 94 -16.04 3.39 26.91
CA LEU A 94 -15.07 2.98 25.91
C LEU A 94 -15.47 3.58 24.56
N THR A 95 -14.66 4.49 24.04
CA THR A 95 -14.84 5.04 22.70
C THR A 95 -13.91 4.31 21.73
N ILE A 96 -14.50 3.53 20.81
CA ILE A 96 -13.76 2.95 19.68
C ILE A 96 -13.92 3.87 18.48
N LYS A 97 -12.83 4.49 18.05
CA LYS A 97 -12.80 5.32 16.84
C LYS A 97 -12.61 4.43 15.61
N PRO A 98 -13.19 4.79 14.45
CA PRO A 98 -13.04 4.00 13.23
C PRO A 98 -11.56 3.85 12.82
N SER A 99 -11.24 2.73 12.18
CA SER A 99 -9.92 2.53 11.56
C SER A 99 -9.77 3.49 10.38
N LEU A 100 -8.66 4.23 10.33
CA LEU A 100 -8.33 5.09 9.19
C LEU A 100 -8.16 4.25 7.90
N ALA A 101 -7.69 3.01 8.01
CA ALA A 101 -7.43 2.13 6.87
C ALA A 101 -8.69 1.65 6.12
N SER A 102 -9.86 1.60 6.76
CA SER A 102 -11.13 1.19 6.11
C SER A 102 -11.98 2.38 5.65
N ASN A 103 -11.71 3.59 6.16
CA ASN A 103 -12.46 4.80 5.84
C ASN A 103 -11.75 5.74 4.86
N GLU A 104 -10.45 5.60 4.61
CA GLU A 104 -9.72 6.48 3.69
C GLU A 104 -10.30 6.49 2.27
N ALA A 105 -10.57 5.32 1.68
CA ALA A 105 -11.12 5.24 0.33
C ALA A 105 -12.51 5.88 0.23
N GLN A 106 -13.41 5.57 1.17
CA GLN A 106 -14.77 6.14 1.20
C GLN A 106 -14.75 7.65 1.54
N TYR A 107 -13.84 8.09 2.39
CA TYR A 107 -13.64 9.49 2.72
C TYR A 107 -13.11 10.27 1.52
N ILE A 108 -12.12 9.73 0.80
CA ILE A 108 -11.57 10.31 -0.43
C ILE A 108 -12.64 10.39 -1.51
N ASP A 109 -13.44 9.34 -1.71
CA ASP A 109 -14.53 9.33 -2.70
C ASP A 109 -15.59 10.38 -2.37
N LYS A 110 -15.99 10.49 -1.10
CA LYS A 110 -16.95 11.50 -0.65
C LYS A 110 -16.38 12.91 -0.80
N LEU A 111 -15.13 13.14 -0.41
CA LEU A 111 -14.48 14.45 -0.54
C LEU A 111 -14.32 14.84 -2.01
N LYS A 112 -13.96 13.89 -2.88
CA LYS A 112 -13.91 14.08 -4.33
C LYS A 112 -15.26 14.51 -4.89
N ALA A 113 -16.34 13.85 -4.49
CA ALA A 113 -17.69 14.24 -4.90
C ALA A 113 -18.05 15.66 -4.44
N GLN A 114 -17.69 16.03 -3.20
CA GLN A 114 -17.90 17.38 -2.67
C GLN A 114 -17.09 18.44 -3.42
N VAL A 115 -15.84 18.14 -3.81
CA VAL A 115 -15.01 19.04 -4.64
C VAL A 115 -15.67 19.26 -5.99
N TRP A 116 -16.14 18.21 -6.66
CA TRP A 116 -16.81 18.35 -7.96
C TRP A 116 -18.10 19.16 -7.88
N ASP A 117 -18.92 18.92 -6.85
CA ASP A 117 -20.15 19.69 -6.61
C ASP A 117 -19.85 21.17 -6.35
N ALA A 118 -18.85 21.47 -5.51
CA ALA A 118 -18.42 22.83 -5.24
C ALA A 118 -17.94 23.55 -6.52
N LEU A 119 -17.13 22.88 -7.35
CA LEU A 119 -16.66 23.44 -8.62
C LEU A 119 -17.81 23.71 -9.60
N GLN A 120 -18.77 22.79 -9.71
CA GLN A 120 -19.93 22.94 -10.58
C GLN A 120 -20.82 24.11 -10.15
N GLN A 121 -20.93 24.36 -8.84
CA GLN A 121 -21.72 25.43 -8.26
C GLN A 121 -20.93 26.74 -8.04
N GLN A 122 -19.66 26.81 -8.43
CA GLN A 122 -18.76 27.95 -8.19
C GLN A 122 -18.61 28.32 -6.69
N LEU A 123 -18.66 27.33 -5.81
CA LEU A 123 -18.45 27.47 -4.36
C LEU A 123 -16.98 27.23 -3.97
N PRO A 124 -16.55 27.69 -2.78
CA PRO A 124 -15.24 27.35 -2.24
C PRO A 124 -15.06 25.83 -2.12
N VAL A 125 -13.90 25.32 -2.54
CA VAL A 125 -13.57 23.90 -2.40
C VAL A 125 -13.45 23.49 -0.93
N PRO A 126 -13.90 22.28 -0.55
CA PRO A 126 -13.70 21.74 0.80
C PRO A 126 -12.23 21.74 1.22
N ASP A 127 -11.98 21.78 2.53
CA ASP A 127 -10.61 21.65 3.06
C ASP A 127 -10.01 20.28 2.67
N LEU A 128 -8.80 20.33 2.11
CA LEU A 128 -8.06 19.16 1.64
C LEU A 128 -6.86 18.82 2.55
N GLY A 129 -6.62 19.59 3.61
CA GLY A 129 -5.42 19.46 4.45
C GLY A 129 -5.21 18.06 5.03
N GLY A 130 -6.30 17.37 5.40
CA GLY A 130 -6.26 15.99 5.87
C GLY A 130 -5.79 14.99 4.81
N VAL A 131 -6.25 15.13 3.57
CA VAL A 131 -5.84 14.24 2.46
C VAL A 131 -4.42 14.57 1.99
N LEU A 132 -4.08 15.85 1.90
CA LEU A 132 -2.75 16.30 1.46
C LEU A 132 -1.64 15.98 2.46
N SER A 133 -1.99 15.66 3.71
CA SER A 133 -1.05 15.23 4.75
C SER A 133 -0.96 13.71 4.92
N LEU A 134 -1.72 12.92 4.14
CA LEU A 134 -1.58 11.47 4.14
C LEU A 134 -0.18 11.07 3.65
N PRO A 135 0.41 10.01 4.24
CA PRO A 135 1.69 9.49 3.77
C PRO A 135 1.56 8.96 2.34
N ILE A 136 2.53 9.28 1.49
CA ILE A 136 2.59 8.75 0.12
C ILE A 136 2.79 7.24 0.18
N THR A 137 1.90 6.49 -0.47
CA THR A 137 2.00 5.04 -0.56
C THR A 137 2.74 4.60 -1.82
N LYS A 138 3.18 3.33 -1.86
CA LYS A 138 3.74 2.72 -3.08
C LYS A 138 2.73 2.70 -4.23
N LEU A 139 1.43 2.62 -3.94
CA LEU A 139 0.38 2.64 -4.95
C LEU A 139 0.25 4.03 -5.59
N ASP A 140 0.34 5.10 -4.80
CA ASP A 140 0.31 6.48 -5.31
C ASP A 140 1.48 6.74 -6.26
N ILE A 141 2.66 6.27 -5.88
CA ILE A 141 3.86 6.33 -6.72
C ILE A 141 3.62 5.59 -8.03
N TYR A 142 3.11 4.36 -8.01
CA TYR A 142 2.82 3.63 -9.24
C TYR A 142 1.71 4.25 -10.08
N TYR A 143 0.68 4.82 -9.48
CA TYR A 143 -0.38 5.53 -10.19
C TYR A 143 0.16 6.70 -11.01
N ILE A 144 1.12 7.45 -10.44
CA ILE A 144 1.80 8.56 -11.14
C ILE A 144 2.73 8.00 -12.23
N LEU A 145 3.49 6.95 -11.93
CA LEU A 145 4.43 6.35 -12.87
C LEU A 145 3.74 5.66 -14.05
N GLU A 146 2.56 5.09 -13.87
CA GLU A 146 1.70 4.62 -14.97
C GLU A 146 1.34 5.78 -15.90
N ARG A 147 1.13 6.98 -15.37
CA ARG A 147 0.72 8.14 -16.16
C ARG A 147 1.87 8.79 -16.89
N TRP A 148 3.02 8.96 -16.24
CA TRP A 148 4.11 9.77 -16.79
C TRP A 148 5.39 8.98 -17.07
N GLY A 149 5.38 7.67 -16.81
CA GLY A 149 6.56 6.84 -16.95
C GLY A 149 7.08 6.83 -18.39
N THR A 150 8.33 7.26 -18.54
CA THR A 150 9.09 7.22 -19.79
C THR A 150 10.23 6.22 -19.68
N LEU A 151 10.74 5.80 -20.84
CA LEU A 151 12.00 5.07 -20.95
C LEU A 151 12.81 5.73 -22.05
N THR A 152 14.05 6.06 -21.75
CA THR A 152 15.04 6.52 -22.73
C THR A 152 16.18 5.53 -22.74
N ILE A 153 16.59 5.12 -23.94
CA ILE A 153 17.77 4.30 -24.16
C ILE A 153 18.68 5.04 -25.14
N TRP A 154 19.91 5.27 -24.72
CA TRP A 154 20.94 5.95 -25.50
C TRP A 154 21.87 4.95 -26.15
N ASP A 155 22.42 5.33 -27.30
CA ASP A 155 23.68 4.78 -27.79
C ASP A 155 24.82 5.45 -27.01
N ALA A 156 25.39 4.72 -26.05
CA ALA A 156 26.25 5.28 -25.01
C ALA A 156 27.50 5.99 -25.53
N PHE A 157 27.97 5.59 -26.72
CA PHE A 157 29.14 6.20 -27.36
C PHE A 157 28.79 7.22 -28.45
N ASN A 158 27.50 7.41 -28.74
CA ASN A 158 27.06 8.47 -29.63
C ASN A 158 26.90 9.78 -28.83
N LEU A 159 27.92 10.63 -28.92
CA LEU A 159 27.98 11.91 -28.21
C LEU A 159 27.27 13.06 -28.95
N ASP A 160 26.59 12.78 -30.07
CA ASP A 160 25.85 13.80 -30.81
C ASP A 160 24.63 14.28 -30.00
N ALA A 161 24.33 15.58 -30.13
CA ALA A 161 23.13 16.15 -29.55
C ALA A 161 21.87 15.47 -30.14
N PRO A 162 20.81 15.26 -29.33
CA PRO A 162 19.56 14.67 -29.81
C PRO A 162 18.99 15.42 -31.01
N SER A 163 18.82 14.72 -32.14
CA SER A 163 18.29 15.28 -33.39
C SER A 163 16.83 15.73 -33.26
N GLU A 164 16.20 16.16 -34.34
CA GLU A 164 14.74 16.34 -34.35
C GLU A 164 14.01 15.04 -33.99
N LYS A 165 12.82 15.18 -33.39
CA LYS A 165 11.98 14.04 -33.01
C LYS A 165 11.39 13.36 -34.24
N LYS A 166 11.71 12.08 -34.46
CA LYS A 166 11.10 11.27 -35.51
C LYS A 166 10.27 10.16 -34.88
N LEU A 167 8.96 10.15 -35.14
CA LEU A 167 8.08 9.08 -34.66
C LEU A 167 8.46 7.75 -35.35
N LEU A 168 8.62 6.69 -34.56
CA LEU A 168 8.88 5.34 -35.06
C LEU A 168 7.62 4.48 -34.99
N ASN A 169 7.35 3.76 -36.08
CA ASN A 169 6.30 2.75 -36.14
C ASN A 169 6.93 1.38 -35.88
N ILE A 170 6.95 0.96 -34.62
CA ILE A 170 7.53 -0.31 -34.17
C ILE A 170 6.38 -1.28 -33.84
N ALA A 171 6.44 -2.51 -34.39
CA ALA A 171 5.48 -3.54 -34.06
C ALA A 171 5.54 -3.90 -32.57
N GLY A 172 4.38 -4.06 -31.92
CA GLY A 172 4.28 -4.42 -30.50
C GLY A 172 4.25 -3.23 -29.53
N VAL A 173 4.44 -1.99 -30.02
CA VAL A 173 4.22 -0.77 -29.21
C VAL A 173 2.74 -0.67 -28.84
N SER A 174 2.45 -0.44 -27.56
CA SER A 174 1.08 -0.23 -27.08
C SER A 174 0.46 1.01 -27.72
N PRO A 175 -0.86 1.02 -28.02
CA PRO A 175 -1.55 2.21 -28.49
C PRO A 175 -1.47 3.38 -27.51
N HIS A 176 -1.21 3.13 -26.22
CA HIS A 176 -1.10 4.19 -25.20
C HIS A 176 0.26 4.88 -25.16
N TYR A 177 1.25 4.37 -25.90
CA TYR A 177 2.60 4.90 -25.99
C TYR A 177 3.01 5.26 -27.42
N GLN A 178 4.08 6.04 -27.51
CA GLN A 178 4.77 6.38 -28.74
C GLN A 178 6.27 6.35 -28.50
N VAL A 179 7.02 6.00 -29.54
CA VAL A 179 8.49 5.93 -29.51
C VAL A 179 9.05 6.91 -30.52
N PHE A 180 9.95 7.78 -30.06
CA PHE A 180 10.66 8.74 -30.90
C PHE A 180 12.12 8.37 -31.04
N ASP A 181 12.64 8.46 -32.25
CA ASP A 181 14.05 8.47 -32.57
C ASP A 181 14.60 9.90 -32.48
N ARG A 182 15.74 10.03 -31.80
CA ARG A 182 16.52 11.27 -31.66
C ARG A 182 17.95 11.12 -32.16
N GLY A 183 18.25 10.10 -32.96
CA GLY A 183 19.59 9.81 -33.46
C GLY A 183 20.44 9.09 -32.42
N SER A 184 20.82 9.80 -31.35
CA SER A 184 21.61 9.26 -30.23
C SER A 184 20.78 8.53 -29.17
N SER A 185 19.45 8.56 -29.27
CA SER A 185 18.57 7.86 -28.33
C SER A 185 17.20 7.51 -28.92
N LEU A 186 16.58 6.47 -28.36
CA LEU A 186 15.15 6.22 -28.49
C LEU A 186 14.43 6.60 -27.19
N ILE A 187 13.29 7.27 -27.33
CA ILE A 187 12.46 7.73 -26.21
C ILE A 187 11.06 7.16 -26.35
N MET A 188 10.68 6.32 -25.41
CA MET A 188 9.30 5.90 -25.16
C MET A 188 8.62 6.92 -24.24
N CYS A 189 7.46 7.44 -24.65
CA CYS A 189 6.63 8.28 -23.79
C CYS A 189 5.12 8.02 -24.00
N PRO A 190 4.28 8.33 -22.99
CA PRO A 190 2.83 8.23 -23.12
C PRO A 190 2.29 9.15 -24.22
N ARG A 191 1.22 8.72 -24.92
CA ARG A 191 0.50 9.59 -25.87
C ARG A 191 -0.36 10.64 -25.17
N ASP A 192 -1.01 10.22 -24.10
CA ASP A 192 -1.88 11.07 -23.28
C ASP A 192 -1.47 10.92 -21.80
N LEU A 193 -0.91 11.97 -21.23
CA LEU A 193 -0.44 11.99 -19.84
C LEU A 193 -1.58 11.82 -18.82
N PHE A 194 -2.83 12.06 -19.21
CA PHE A 194 -3.99 12.02 -18.33
C PHE A 194 -4.95 10.85 -18.60
N SER A 195 -4.59 9.96 -19.54
CA SER A 195 -5.37 8.75 -19.81
C SER A 195 -5.48 7.89 -18.56
N HIS A 196 -6.69 7.40 -18.31
CA HIS A 196 -7.04 6.47 -17.23
C HIS A 196 -7.09 5.01 -17.70
N GLU A 197 -6.90 4.78 -19.00
CA GLU A 197 -6.95 3.44 -19.60
C GLU A 197 -5.58 2.76 -19.64
N ARG A 198 -4.49 3.56 -19.57
CA ARG A 198 -3.12 3.05 -19.61
C ARG A 198 -2.80 2.27 -18.34
N THR A 199 -2.18 1.10 -18.52
CA THR A 199 -1.74 0.20 -17.44
C THR A 199 -0.23 0.06 -17.42
N ILE A 200 0.33 -0.53 -16.34
CA ILE A 200 1.73 -0.93 -16.33
C ILE A 200 2.08 -1.82 -17.54
N ARG A 201 1.17 -2.71 -17.96
CA ARG A 201 1.42 -3.67 -19.04
C ARG A 201 1.74 -2.97 -20.37
N ASP A 202 1.11 -1.82 -20.63
CA ASP A 202 1.35 -1.04 -21.84
C ASP A 202 2.79 -0.54 -21.95
N GLY A 203 3.35 -0.10 -20.83
CA GLY A 203 4.74 0.34 -20.76
C GLY A 203 5.71 -0.84 -20.90
N ILE A 204 5.39 -2.01 -20.32
CA ILE A 204 6.22 -3.23 -20.48
C ILE A 204 6.28 -3.64 -21.96
N LEU A 205 5.13 -3.78 -22.61
CA LEU A 205 5.06 -4.19 -24.03
C LEU A 205 5.82 -3.22 -24.93
N THR A 206 5.68 -1.92 -24.66
CA THR A 206 6.38 -0.88 -25.43
C THR A 206 7.89 -0.90 -25.18
N ALA A 207 8.32 -1.09 -23.93
CA ALA A 207 9.75 -1.21 -23.60
C ALA A 207 10.39 -2.42 -24.29
N GLN A 208 9.70 -3.57 -24.34
CA GLN A 208 10.15 -4.75 -25.08
C GLN A 208 10.24 -4.49 -26.59
N ALA A 209 9.20 -3.89 -27.19
CA ALA A 209 9.21 -3.54 -28.61
C ALA A 209 10.36 -2.57 -28.95
N MET A 210 10.61 -1.57 -28.09
CA MET A 210 11.71 -0.64 -28.25
C MET A 210 13.08 -1.33 -28.09
N ALA A 211 13.22 -2.27 -27.16
CA ALA A 211 14.43 -3.08 -27.00
C ALA A 211 14.71 -3.94 -28.25
N GLN A 212 13.71 -4.56 -28.85
CA GLN A 212 13.86 -5.29 -30.11
C GLN A 212 14.36 -4.40 -31.26
N GLU A 213 13.90 -3.15 -31.34
CA GLU A 213 14.39 -2.19 -32.32
C GLU A 213 15.86 -1.81 -32.07
N ILE A 214 16.23 -1.56 -30.83
CA ILE A 214 17.61 -1.22 -30.43
C ILE A 214 18.56 -2.40 -30.67
N TYR A 215 18.11 -3.62 -30.41
CA TYR A 215 18.87 -4.83 -30.66
C TYR A 215 19.31 -4.93 -32.13
N LYS A 216 18.42 -4.58 -33.07
CA LYS A 216 18.75 -4.53 -34.51
C LYS A 216 19.79 -3.47 -34.85
N ARG A 217 19.84 -2.37 -34.09
CA ARG A 217 20.80 -1.27 -34.26
C ARG A 217 22.18 -1.61 -33.72
N GLY A 218 22.27 -2.57 -32.79
CA GLY A 218 23.54 -3.08 -32.28
C GLY A 218 24.31 -2.08 -31.41
N TRP A 219 23.61 -1.17 -30.74
CA TRP A 219 24.19 -0.15 -29.88
C TRP A 219 24.83 -0.73 -28.63
N THR A 220 25.81 0.00 -28.07
CA THR A 220 26.14 -0.11 -26.65
C THR A 220 25.21 0.81 -25.89
N ILE A 221 24.56 0.34 -24.83
CA ILE A 221 23.39 1.05 -24.32
C ILE A 221 23.52 1.54 -22.89
N GLU A 222 22.92 2.70 -22.67
CA GLU A 222 22.57 3.23 -21.35
C GLU A 222 21.06 3.44 -21.29
N MET A 223 20.45 3.15 -20.14
CA MET A 223 19.00 3.26 -19.97
C MET A 223 18.64 4.16 -18.79
N ALA A 224 17.59 4.97 -18.93
CA ALA A 224 16.99 5.68 -17.81
C ALA A 224 15.47 5.72 -17.96
N GLY A 225 14.78 5.59 -16.84
CA GLY A 225 13.33 5.54 -16.80
C GLY A 225 12.87 4.73 -15.61
N LEU A 226 11.61 4.33 -15.66
CA LEU A 226 11.04 3.49 -14.62
C LEU A 226 11.76 2.14 -14.53
N ASP A 227 11.96 1.65 -13.32
CA ASP A 227 12.53 0.33 -12.99
C ASP A 227 11.88 -0.81 -13.78
N LYS A 228 10.55 -0.83 -13.87
CA LYS A 228 9.80 -1.84 -14.63
C LYS A 228 10.08 -1.79 -16.12
N TRP A 229 10.31 -0.61 -16.71
CA TRP A 229 10.60 -0.47 -18.14
C TRP A 229 12.03 -0.88 -18.45
N THR A 230 12.98 -0.41 -17.64
CA THR A 230 14.40 -0.77 -17.78
C THR A 230 14.61 -2.26 -17.58
N ARG A 231 13.96 -2.88 -16.58
CA ARG A 231 13.94 -4.33 -16.39
C ARG A 231 13.34 -5.08 -17.58
N ALA A 232 12.20 -4.63 -18.10
CA ALA A 232 11.57 -5.26 -19.25
C ALA A 232 12.46 -5.21 -20.50
N ALA A 233 13.09 -4.06 -20.75
CA ALA A 233 14.05 -3.90 -21.84
C ALA A 233 15.29 -4.78 -21.64
N TRP A 234 15.89 -4.79 -20.43
CA TRP A 234 17.03 -5.63 -20.09
C TRP A 234 16.74 -7.12 -20.35
N MET A 235 15.61 -7.63 -19.84
CA MET A 235 15.20 -9.02 -20.07
C MET A 235 15.07 -9.34 -21.56
N GLU A 236 14.46 -8.43 -22.34
CA GLU A 236 14.31 -8.61 -23.77
C GLU A 236 15.69 -8.66 -24.48
N PHE A 237 16.63 -7.81 -24.08
CA PHE A 237 18.00 -7.85 -24.62
C PHE A 237 18.72 -9.16 -24.33
N GLN A 238 18.57 -9.72 -23.12
CA GLN A 238 19.17 -11.03 -22.80
C GLN A 238 18.55 -12.14 -23.64
N LEU A 239 17.21 -12.18 -23.75
CA LEU A 239 16.52 -13.20 -24.56
C LEU A 239 16.88 -13.12 -26.04
N LEU A 240 17.03 -11.91 -26.59
CA LEU A 240 17.51 -11.71 -27.96
C LEU A 240 18.97 -12.11 -28.12
N GLY A 241 19.80 -11.80 -27.12
CA GLY A 241 21.21 -12.19 -27.05
C GLY A 241 21.39 -13.70 -27.10
N ASP A 242 20.63 -14.44 -26.30
CA ASP A 242 20.58 -15.90 -26.32
C ASP A 242 20.13 -16.43 -27.69
N LYS A 243 19.03 -15.88 -28.20
CA LYS A 243 18.41 -16.33 -29.46
C LYS A 243 19.32 -16.14 -30.68
N HIS A 244 20.11 -15.06 -30.70
CA HIS A 244 20.91 -14.66 -31.85
C HIS A 244 22.42 -14.79 -31.61
N GLY A 245 22.85 -15.25 -30.44
CA GLY A 245 24.25 -15.45 -30.08
C GLY A 245 25.06 -14.15 -29.90
N LYS A 246 24.40 -13.01 -29.67
CA LYS A 246 25.07 -11.71 -29.53
C LYS A 246 24.43 -10.85 -28.44
N HIS A 247 25.01 -10.84 -27.25
CA HIS A 247 24.56 -9.97 -26.18
C HIS A 247 24.96 -8.51 -26.46
N LEU A 248 24.05 -7.57 -26.18
CA LEU A 248 24.39 -6.15 -26.14
C LEU A 248 25.03 -5.81 -24.80
N GLU A 249 25.99 -4.89 -24.83
CA GLU A 249 26.59 -4.32 -23.62
C GLU A 249 25.69 -3.21 -23.06
N ILE A 250 25.41 -3.28 -21.76
CA ILE A 250 24.55 -2.35 -21.03
C ILE A 250 25.38 -1.76 -19.89
N ILE A 251 25.75 -0.48 -20.00
CA ILE A 251 26.77 0.12 -19.14
C ILE A 251 26.26 0.37 -17.72
N ASN A 252 24.98 0.77 -17.60
CA ASN A 252 24.44 1.33 -16.36
C ASN A 252 23.33 0.48 -15.71
N TYR A 253 23.33 -0.83 -15.96
CA TYR A 253 22.32 -1.73 -15.40
C TYR A 253 22.94 -2.95 -14.76
N GLN A 254 22.66 -3.14 -13.47
CA GLN A 254 23.07 -4.32 -12.71
C GLN A 254 21.80 -5.07 -12.26
N PRO A 255 21.52 -6.27 -12.79
CA PRO A 255 20.35 -7.03 -12.41
C PRO A 255 20.48 -7.53 -10.96
N SER A 256 19.36 -7.53 -10.25
CA SER A 256 19.23 -8.18 -8.95
C SER A 256 19.18 -9.71 -9.06
N GLU A 257 19.41 -10.41 -7.95
CA GLU A 257 19.29 -11.89 -7.89
C GLU A 257 17.90 -12.37 -8.32
N GLU A 258 16.85 -11.64 -7.97
CA GLU A 258 15.48 -11.97 -8.36
C GLU A 258 15.26 -11.80 -9.87
N GLU A 259 15.84 -10.77 -10.47
CA GLU A 259 15.78 -10.54 -11.93
C GLU A 259 16.50 -11.65 -12.70
N LEU A 260 17.67 -12.07 -12.23
CA LEU A 260 18.41 -13.19 -12.79
C LEU A 260 17.59 -14.49 -12.72
N ARG A 261 16.99 -14.79 -11.56
CA ARG A 261 16.13 -15.99 -11.41
C ARG A 261 14.96 -15.98 -12.39
N VAL A 262 14.27 -14.85 -12.52
CA VAL A 262 13.14 -14.71 -13.45
C VAL A 262 13.58 -14.85 -14.91
N TYR A 263 14.77 -14.35 -15.26
CA TYR A 263 15.35 -14.53 -16.59
C TYR A 263 15.67 -16.01 -16.87
N GLU A 264 16.33 -16.71 -15.94
CA GLU A 264 16.64 -18.14 -16.06
C GLU A 264 15.38 -18.99 -16.25
N GLU A 265 14.33 -18.73 -15.46
CA GLU A 265 13.03 -19.38 -15.59
C GLU A 265 12.44 -19.19 -17.00
N LYS A 266 12.48 -17.97 -17.54
CA LYS A 266 11.97 -17.69 -18.90
C LYS A 266 12.83 -18.31 -20.00
N SER A 267 14.16 -18.21 -19.90
CA SER A 267 15.08 -18.77 -20.89
C SER A 267 14.95 -20.30 -20.98
N SER A 268 14.78 -20.97 -19.83
CA SER A 268 14.51 -22.42 -19.79
C SER A 268 13.18 -22.83 -20.41
N THR A 269 12.16 -21.98 -20.31
CA THR A 269 10.84 -22.24 -20.91
C THR A 269 10.87 -22.11 -22.43
N LEU A 270 11.61 -21.12 -22.95
CA LEU A 270 11.77 -20.88 -24.40
C LEU A 270 12.67 -21.91 -25.10
N SER A 271 13.53 -22.60 -24.36
CA SER A 271 14.42 -23.65 -24.87
C SER A 271 13.80 -25.06 -24.85
N ARG A 272 12.60 -25.23 -24.27
CA ARG A 272 11.86 -26.48 -24.36
C ARG A 272 11.16 -26.60 -25.73
N PRO A 273 11.38 -27.68 -26.50
CA PRO A 273 10.60 -27.91 -27.72
C PRO A 273 9.12 -28.04 -27.36
N GLU A 274 8.23 -27.47 -28.17
CA GLU A 274 6.78 -27.66 -28.01
C GLU A 274 6.47 -29.17 -28.06
N PRO A 275 5.60 -29.68 -27.16
CA PRO A 275 5.17 -31.07 -27.24
C PRO A 275 4.41 -31.30 -28.55
N GLU A 276 4.82 -32.33 -29.29
CA GLU A 276 4.17 -32.82 -30.53
C GLU A 276 2.69 -33.16 -30.33
#